data_AF-A0A1V6P386-F1
#
_entry.id   AF-A0A1V6P386-F1
#
_cell.length_a   1.000
_cell.length_b   1.000
_cell.length_c   1.000
_cell.angle_alpha   90.00
_cell.angle_beta   90.00
_cell.angle_gamma   90.00
#
_symmetry.space_group_name_H-M   'P 1'
#
loop_
_entity.id
_entity.type
_entity.pdbx_description
1 polymer ?
#
loop_
_entity_poly.entity_id
_entity_poly.type
_entity_poly.pdbx_seq_one_letter_code
_entity_poly.pdbx_strand_id
1 'polypeptide(L)'
;MFATFPDLFTIPDRDVWAYGEALRLLAIESGCTHLRFTRLKDLVDVPGLPDKLEEITYVANALNFRRALLNQFSNPDLDVTKEIAEKDDTRLTYCGYTRFLKNDLRYIFPIGENRSSRKYLKDVKYVAKQMIYRGSAFGAALKQNFPDYLRLSIHQSTGEHKISISLLATNTSYTTPWHCSVAFLADGSLTSGPKGDFEGNPKFELVCEKDGRPSYFRERETGAVNEDDY
;
A
#
# COMPACT_ATOMS: atom_id res chain seq x y z
N MET A 1 -2.57 -1.22 4.86
CA MET A 1 -3.54 -0.41 4.11
C MET A 1 -4.26 -1.22 3.02
N PHE A 2 -3.55 -1.92 2.13
CA PHE A 2 -4.19 -2.82 1.15
C PHE A 2 -4.89 -4.02 1.79
N ALA A 3 -4.35 -4.54 2.89
CA ALA A 3 -4.96 -5.66 3.61
C ALA A 3 -6.31 -5.33 4.27
N THR A 4 -6.65 -4.05 4.44
CA THR A 4 -7.87 -3.67 5.17
C THR A 4 -9.10 -3.75 4.27
N PHE A 5 -9.00 -3.29 3.02
CA PHE A 5 -10.13 -3.23 2.07
C PHE A 5 -9.72 -3.62 0.63
N PRO A 6 -9.18 -4.83 0.43
CA PRO A 6 -8.70 -5.29 -0.89
C PRO A 6 -9.82 -5.37 -1.93
N ASP A 7 -11.07 -5.51 -1.48
CA ASP A 7 -12.28 -5.51 -2.29
C ASP A 7 -12.48 -4.20 -3.07
N LEU A 8 -12.04 -3.05 -2.53
CA LEU A 8 -12.07 -1.76 -3.24
C LEU A 8 -11.10 -1.71 -4.43
N PHE A 9 -10.13 -2.62 -4.47
CA PHE A 9 -9.08 -2.68 -5.49
C PHE A 9 -9.18 -3.93 -6.36
N THR A 10 -10.23 -4.74 -6.19
CA THR A 10 -10.41 -6.04 -6.87
C THR A 10 -9.28 -7.05 -6.60
N ILE A 11 -8.57 -6.90 -5.47
CA ILE A 11 -7.52 -7.83 -5.07
C ILE A 11 -8.16 -9.02 -4.35
N PRO A 12 -7.94 -10.26 -4.80
CA PRO A 12 -8.43 -11.46 -4.14
C PRO A 12 -7.89 -11.59 -2.70
N ASP A 13 -8.72 -12.06 -1.77
CA ASP A 13 -8.31 -12.30 -0.38
C ASP A 13 -7.16 -13.31 -0.26
N ARG A 14 -7.09 -14.26 -1.20
CA ARG A 14 -5.99 -15.23 -1.30
C ARG A 14 -4.64 -14.54 -1.60
N ASP A 15 -4.65 -13.53 -2.46
CA ASP A 15 -3.42 -12.78 -2.80
C ASP A 15 -3.00 -11.90 -1.61
N VAL A 16 -3.96 -11.32 -0.89
CA VAL A 16 -3.69 -10.60 0.36
C VAL A 16 -3.08 -11.51 1.42
N TRP A 17 -3.59 -12.74 1.54
CA TRP A 17 -3.02 -13.75 2.42
C TRP A 17 -1.57 -14.08 2.02
N ALA A 18 -1.36 -14.45 0.76
CA ALA A 18 -0.05 -14.82 0.23
C ALA A 18 0.98 -13.68 0.40
N TYR A 19 0.59 -12.45 0.09
CA TYR A 19 1.43 -11.27 0.29
C TYR A 19 1.78 -11.07 1.77
N GLY A 20 0.80 -11.24 2.67
CA GLY A 20 1.01 -11.14 4.11
C GLY A 20 1.96 -12.22 4.66
N GLU A 21 1.83 -13.46 4.20
CA GLU A 21 2.74 -14.55 4.57
C GLU A 21 4.16 -14.30 4.03
N ALA A 22 4.29 -13.88 2.77
CA ALA A 22 5.58 -13.53 2.18
C ALA A 22 6.29 -12.40 2.95
N LEU A 23 5.57 -11.37 3.41
CA LEU A 23 6.15 -10.31 4.25
C LEU A 23 6.64 -10.81 5.61
N ARG A 24 5.92 -11.75 6.23
CA ARG A 24 6.34 -12.35 7.51
C ARG A 24 7.60 -13.20 7.34
N LEU A 25 7.65 -13.98 6.26
CA LEU A 25 8.83 -14.76 5.91
C LEU A 25 10.03 -13.84 5.63
N LEU A 26 9.84 -12.79 4.83
CA LEU A 26 10.88 -11.81 4.54
C LEU A 26 11.45 -11.17 5.81
N ALA A 27 10.60 -10.81 6.78
CA ALA A 27 11.06 -10.27 8.05
C ALA A 27 11.92 -11.26 8.84
N ILE A 28 11.60 -12.56 8.82
CA ILE A 28 12.39 -13.62 9.45
C ILE A 28 13.73 -13.76 8.74
N GLU A 29 13.73 -13.91 7.41
CA GLU A 29 14.93 -14.08 6.59
C GLU A 29 15.88 -12.88 6.68
N SER A 30 15.33 -11.68 6.84
CA SER A 30 16.10 -10.44 7.00
C SER A 30 16.55 -10.17 8.45
N GLY A 31 16.22 -11.06 9.39
CA GLY A 31 16.57 -10.90 10.81
C GLY A 31 15.86 -9.73 11.50
N CYS A 32 14.72 -9.27 10.98
CA CYS A 32 13.95 -8.16 11.55
C CYS A 32 13.14 -8.62 12.78
N THR A 33 13.75 -8.55 13.96
CA THR A 33 13.15 -9.02 15.23
C THR A 33 12.23 -8.01 15.92
N HIS A 34 12.23 -6.75 15.48
CA HIS A 34 11.46 -5.65 16.10
C HIS A 34 10.15 -5.32 15.37
N LEU A 35 9.69 -6.21 14.47
CA LEU A 35 8.45 -6.03 13.72
C LEU A 35 7.39 -7.05 14.16
N ARG A 36 6.20 -6.57 14.49
CA ARG A 36 5.01 -7.41 14.74
C ARG A 36 3.96 -7.14 13.68
N PHE A 37 3.42 -8.20 13.10
CA PHE A 37 2.36 -8.13 12.10
C PHE A 37 1.00 -8.32 12.75
N THR A 38 0.06 -7.42 12.46
CA THR A 38 -1.34 -7.49 12.90
C THR A 38 -2.25 -7.59 11.68
N ARG A 39 -3.14 -8.59 11.64
CA ARG A 39 -4.16 -8.77 10.60
C ARG A 39 -5.50 -8.24 11.09
N LEU A 40 -6.48 -8.18 10.18
CA LEU A 40 -7.85 -7.78 10.56
C LEU A 40 -8.43 -8.66 11.66
N LYS A 41 -8.23 -9.99 11.58
CA LYS A 41 -8.69 -10.94 12.62
C LYS A 41 -8.15 -10.63 14.01
N ASP A 42 -7.02 -9.92 14.10
CA ASP A 42 -6.35 -9.61 15.36
C ASP A 42 -6.88 -8.28 15.96
N LEU A 43 -7.79 -7.59 15.26
CA LEU A 43 -8.38 -6.30 15.67
C LEU A 43 -9.87 -6.39 16.01
N VAL A 44 -10.51 -7.51 15.66
CA VAL A 44 -11.95 -7.71 15.79
C VAL A 44 -12.22 -9.09 16.37
N ASP A 45 -13.26 -9.21 17.17
CA ASP A 45 -13.73 -10.50 17.66
C ASP A 45 -14.77 -11.09 16.70
N VAL A 46 -14.54 -12.31 16.24
CA VAL A 46 -15.47 -13.08 15.42
C VAL A 46 -15.66 -14.45 16.09
N PRO A 47 -16.78 -14.67 16.79
CA PRO A 47 -17.01 -15.88 17.56
C PRO A 47 -16.95 -17.16 16.71
N GLY A 48 -16.49 -18.25 17.33
CA GLY A 48 -16.50 -19.59 16.73
C GLY A 48 -15.35 -19.87 15.76
N LEU A 49 -14.32 -19.02 15.72
CA LEU A 49 -13.11 -19.25 14.95
C LEU A 49 -11.97 -19.83 15.81
N PRO A 50 -11.13 -20.72 15.25
CA PRO A 50 -9.88 -21.11 15.89
C PRO A 50 -8.93 -19.93 16.05
N ASP A 51 -8.11 -19.97 17.11
CA ASP A 51 -7.08 -18.93 17.38
C ASP A 51 -6.09 -18.77 16.21
N LYS A 52 -5.63 -19.92 15.69
CA LYS A 52 -4.76 -20.00 14.52
C LYS A 52 -5.59 -20.33 13.28
N LEU A 53 -5.58 -19.42 12.32
CA LEU A 53 -6.18 -19.61 11.01
C LEU A 53 -5.08 -19.92 9.98
N GLU A 54 -5.31 -20.96 9.20
CA GLU A 54 -4.57 -21.29 7.98
C GLU A 54 -5.24 -20.64 6.75
N GLU A 55 -4.59 -20.68 5.59
CA GLU A 55 -5.01 -19.99 4.36
C GLU A 55 -6.51 -20.13 4.06
N ILE A 56 -7.01 -21.36 3.93
CA ILE A 56 -8.42 -21.64 3.58
C ILE A 56 -9.37 -21.00 4.60
N THR A 57 -9.09 -21.21 5.89
CA THR A 57 -9.95 -20.70 6.97
C THR A 57 -9.91 -19.19 7.10
N TYR A 58 -8.77 -18.56 6.85
CA TYR A 58 -8.64 -17.11 6.86
C TYR A 58 -9.36 -16.49 5.66
N VAL A 59 -9.12 -17.00 4.45
CA VAL A 59 -9.73 -16.49 3.22
C VAL A 59 -11.26 -16.63 3.27
N ALA A 60 -11.78 -17.76 3.76
CA ALA A 60 -13.22 -17.97 3.94
C ALA A 60 -13.87 -16.96 4.90
N ASN A 61 -13.08 -16.37 5.82
CA ASN A 61 -13.57 -15.42 6.84
C ASN A 61 -13.11 -13.97 6.61
N ALA A 62 -12.35 -13.69 5.55
CA ALA A 62 -11.80 -12.36 5.29
C ALA A 62 -12.88 -11.27 5.20
N LEU A 63 -14.01 -11.59 4.56
CA LEU A 63 -15.17 -10.71 4.51
C LEU A 63 -15.80 -10.50 5.89
N ASN A 64 -15.89 -11.54 6.72
CA ASN A 64 -16.44 -11.46 8.07
C ASN A 64 -15.59 -10.53 8.95
N PHE A 65 -14.25 -10.60 8.86
CA PHE A 65 -13.37 -9.67 9.58
C PHE A 65 -13.57 -8.21 9.16
N ARG A 66 -13.69 -7.94 7.85
CA ARG A 66 -13.99 -6.59 7.34
C ARG A 66 -15.35 -6.09 7.84
N ARG A 67 -16.37 -6.95 7.81
CA ARG A 67 -17.70 -6.61 8.28
C ARG A 67 -17.73 -6.34 9.78
N ALA A 68 -17.07 -7.18 10.58
CA ALA A 68 -16.92 -6.98 12.02
C ALA A 68 -16.22 -5.64 12.33
N LEU A 69 -15.13 -5.33 11.61
CA LEU A 69 -14.41 -4.06 11.73
C LEU A 69 -15.34 -2.87 11.49
N LEU A 70 -16.10 -2.89 10.39
CA LEU A 70 -16.99 -1.78 10.04
C LEU A 70 -18.16 -1.68 11.04
N ASN A 71 -18.78 -2.80 11.41
CA ASN A 71 -19.88 -2.79 12.37
C ASN A 71 -19.47 -2.23 13.74
N GLN A 72 -18.26 -2.56 14.19
CA GLN A 72 -17.79 -2.17 15.52
C GLN A 72 -17.20 -0.76 15.55
N PHE A 73 -16.51 -0.34 14.49
CA PHE A 73 -15.67 0.86 14.52
C PHE A 73 -16.04 1.94 13.51
N SER A 74 -16.97 1.69 12.59
CA SER A 74 -17.41 2.75 11.67
C SER A 74 -18.31 3.77 12.39
N ASN A 75 -18.25 5.01 11.92
CA ASN A 75 -19.16 6.06 12.34
C ASN A 75 -20.17 6.29 11.21
N PRO A 76 -21.45 5.91 11.36
CA PRO A 76 -22.47 6.08 10.32
C PRO A 76 -22.73 7.55 9.99
N ASP A 77 -22.48 8.47 10.93
CA ASP A 77 -22.68 9.91 10.75
C ASP A 77 -21.45 10.63 10.16
N LEU A 78 -20.40 9.89 9.78
CA LEU A 78 -19.18 10.46 9.21
C LEU A 78 -19.43 11.01 7.80
N ASP A 79 -19.54 12.34 7.69
CA ASP A 79 -19.50 13.02 6.40
C ASP A 79 -18.06 13.12 5.87
N VAL A 80 -17.67 12.13 5.08
CA VAL A 80 -16.35 12.07 4.43
C VAL A 80 -16.07 13.31 3.57
N THR A 81 -17.08 13.91 2.95
CA THR A 81 -16.87 15.09 2.10
C THR A 81 -16.50 16.29 2.95
N LYS A 82 -17.19 16.48 4.07
CA LYS A 82 -16.87 17.51 5.06
C LYS A 82 -15.49 17.28 5.68
N GLU A 83 -15.17 16.06 6.07
CA GLU A 83 -13.85 15.70 6.62
C GLU A 83 -12.70 16.01 5.65
N ILE A 84 -12.88 15.73 4.36
CA ILE A 84 -11.87 16.08 3.32
C ILE A 84 -11.74 17.60 3.17
N ALA A 85 -12.83 18.35 3.31
CA ALA A 85 -12.80 19.81 3.18
C ALA A 85 -12.13 20.47 4.39
N GLU A 86 -12.42 20.00 5.60
CA GLU A 86 -12.10 20.69 6.84
C GLU A 86 -10.83 20.17 7.53
N LYS A 87 -10.42 18.92 7.30
CA LYS A 87 -9.26 18.32 7.97
C LYS A 87 -8.10 18.07 7.00
N ASP A 88 -6.97 18.71 7.28
CA ASP A 88 -5.78 18.68 6.44
C ASP A 88 -5.24 17.27 6.23
N ASP A 89 -5.10 16.48 7.31
CA ASP A 89 -4.66 15.09 7.25
C ASP A 89 -5.54 14.21 6.37
N THR A 90 -6.86 14.40 6.46
CA THR A 90 -7.85 13.66 5.66
C THR A 90 -7.73 14.06 4.20
N ARG A 91 -7.60 15.36 3.91
CA ARG A 91 -7.42 15.89 2.55
C ARG A 91 -6.15 15.37 1.89
N LEU A 92 -5.02 15.40 2.61
CA LEU A 92 -3.73 14.88 2.13
C LEU A 92 -3.83 13.39 1.81
N THR A 93 -4.44 12.61 2.70
CA THR A 93 -4.66 11.17 2.50
C THR A 93 -5.55 10.91 1.27
N TYR A 94 -6.66 11.65 1.12
CA TYR A 94 -7.56 11.55 -0.03
C TYR A 94 -6.88 11.90 -1.36
N CYS A 95 -6.07 12.96 -1.39
CA CYS A 95 -5.29 13.33 -2.57
C CYS A 95 -4.31 12.20 -2.96
N GLY A 96 -3.64 11.59 -1.98
CA GLY A 96 -2.80 10.41 -2.19
C GLY A 96 -3.58 9.25 -2.82
N TYR A 97 -4.74 8.90 -2.26
CA TYR A 97 -5.58 7.81 -2.78
C TYR A 97 -6.05 8.06 -4.20
N THR A 98 -6.57 9.25 -4.50
CA THR A 98 -7.05 9.55 -5.86
C THR A 98 -5.94 9.47 -6.90
N ARG A 99 -4.70 9.83 -6.54
CA ARG A 99 -3.54 9.71 -7.42
C ARG A 99 -3.19 8.24 -7.72
N PHE A 100 -3.06 7.39 -6.70
CA PHE A 100 -2.69 5.98 -6.88
C PHE A 100 -3.82 5.18 -7.55
N LEU A 101 -5.06 5.31 -7.07
CA LEU A 101 -6.23 4.63 -7.66
C LEU A 101 -6.42 4.96 -9.14
N LYS A 102 -6.12 6.20 -9.57
CA LYS A 102 -6.23 6.59 -10.98
C LYS A 102 -5.29 5.77 -11.87
N ASN A 103 -4.15 5.32 -11.36
CA ASN A 103 -3.22 4.48 -12.10
C ASN A 103 -3.61 3.01 -11.98
N ASP A 104 -3.82 2.51 -10.76
CA ASP A 104 -4.10 1.09 -10.51
C ASP A 104 -5.38 0.61 -11.21
N LEU A 105 -6.47 1.37 -11.08
CA LEU A 105 -7.77 0.97 -11.63
C LEU A 105 -7.85 1.13 -13.15
N ARG A 106 -6.89 1.79 -13.81
CA ARG A 106 -6.94 2.01 -15.26
C ARG A 106 -6.78 0.70 -16.02
N TYR A 107 -5.98 -0.22 -15.48
CA TYR A 107 -5.72 -1.52 -16.11
C TYR A 107 -6.82 -2.54 -15.84
N ILE A 108 -7.55 -2.39 -14.74
CA ILE A 108 -8.68 -3.25 -14.36
C ILE A 108 -9.98 -2.75 -15.03
N PHE A 109 -10.17 -1.43 -15.04
CA PHE A 109 -11.36 -0.77 -15.56
C PHE A 109 -10.98 0.21 -16.69
N PRO A 110 -10.60 -0.31 -17.88
CA PRO A 110 -10.10 0.52 -18.96
C PRO A 110 -11.11 1.58 -19.40
N ILE A 111 -10.57 2.73 -19.79
CA ILE A 111 -11.32 3.79 -20.47
C ILE A 111 -11.52 3.34 -21.92
N GLY A 112 -12.73 3.52 -22.44
CA GLY A 112 -13.09 3.06 -23.78
C GLY A 112 -14.53 3.42 -24.10
N GLU A 113 -15.12 2.76 -25.09
CA GLU A 113 -16.47 3.06 -25.58
C GLU A 113 -17.52 3.13 -24.45
N ASN A 114 -17.42 2.23 -23.47
CA ASN A 114 -18.38 2.13 -22.36
C ASN A 114 -18.01 2.96 -21.11
N ARG A 115 -16.86 3.65 -21.10
CA ARG A 115 -16.38 4.41 -19.94
C ARG A 115 -15.55 5.61 -20.36
N SER A 116 -16.13 6.80 -20.23
CA SER A 116 -15.41 8.05 -20.47
C SER A 116 -14.41 8.36 -19.34
N SER A 117 -13.38 9.14 -19.67
CA SER A 117 -12.39 9.64 -18.69
C SER A 117 -13.03 10.38 -17.52
N ARG A 118 -14.10 11.15 -17.79
CA ARG A 118 -14.84 11.89 -16.74
C ARG A 118 -15.56 10.94 -15.79
N LYS A 119 -16.22 9.90 -16.33
CA LYS A 119 -16.88 8.87 -15.52
C LYS A 119 -15.86 8.09 -14.69
N TYR A 120 -14.75 7.67 -15.30
CA TYR A 120 -13.65 7.01 -14.60
C TYR A 120 -13.13 7.82 -13.41
N LEU A 121 -12.85 9.12 -13.61
CA LEU A 121 -12.37 9.98 -12.53
C LEU A 121 -13.41 10.16 -11.42
N LYS A 122 -14.71 10.17 -11.73
CA LYS A 122 -15.78 10.20 -10.73
C LYS A 122 -15.77 8.92 -9.89
N ASP A 123 -15.64 7.76 -10.54
CA ASP A 123 -15.64 6.46 -9.88
C ASP A 123 -14.38 6.29 -9.00
N VAL A 124 -13.20 6.72 -9.46
CA VAL A 124 -11.95 6.77 -8.66
C VAL A 124 -12.14 7.62 -7.39
N LYS A 125 -12.74 8.82 -7.52
CA LYS A 125 -13.00 9.68 -6.35
C LYS A 125 -13.99 9.03 -5.38
N TYR A 126 -14.98 8.30 -5.88
CA TYR A 126 -15.90 7.54 -5.03
C TYR A 126 -15.16 6.46 -4.23
N VAL A 127 -14.33 5.65 -4.89
CA VAL A 127 -13.52 4.62 -4.22
C VAL A 127 -12.58 5.25 -3.18
N ALA A 128 -11.93 6.37 -3.50
CA ALA A 128 -11.08 7.09 -2.55
C ALA A 128 -11.85 7.56 -1.30
N LYS A 129 -13.10 8.02 -1.44
CA LYS A 129 -13.95 8.37 -0.29
C LYS A 129 -14.31 7.14 0.55
N GLN A 130 -14.58 6.00 -0.09
CA GLN A 130 -14.81 4.73 0.62
C GLN A 130 -13.55 4.31 1.40
N MET A 131 -12.36 4.50 0.84
CA MET A 131 -11.12 4.24 1.57
C MET A 131 -10.94 5.15 2.79
N ILE A 132 -11.33 6.42 2.72
CA ILE A 132 -11.30 7.34 3.88
C ILE A 132 -12.29 6.87 4.95
N TYR A 133 -13.54 6.59 4.58
CA TYR A 133 -14.57 6.11 5.51
C TYR A 133 -14.10 4.85 6.25
N ARG A 134 -13.68 3.84 5.50
CA ARG A 134 -13.27 2.57 6.05
C ARG A 134 -11.91 2.67 6.78
N GLY A 135 -11.03 3.56 6.33
CA GLY A 135 -9.78 3.90 7.00
C GLY A 135 -9.99 4.57 8.36
N SER A 136 -11.07 5.35 8.52
CA SER A 136 -11.48 5.90 9.83
C SER A 136 -11.83 4.79 10.81
N ALA A 137 -12.64 3.81 10.38
CA ALA A 137 -12.98 2.64 11.20
C ALA A 137 -11.73 1.84 11.60
N PHE A 138 -10.82 1.61 10.65
CA PHE A 138 -9.54 0.95 10.95
C PHE A 138 -8.69 1.75 11.95
N GLY A 139 -8.66 3.08 11.82
CA GLY A 139 -7.98 3.95 12.78
C GLY A 139 -8.55 3.87 14.19
N ALA A 140 -9.88 3.80 14.33
CA ALA A 140 -10.55 3.60 15.61
C ALA A 140 -10.24 2.23 16.20
N ALA A 141 -10.23 1.17 15.39
CA ALA A 141 -9.84 -0.17 15.83
C ALA A 141 -8.40 -0.21 16.35
N LEU A 142 -7.46 0.43 15.65
CA LEU A 142 -6.07 0.54 16.12
C LEU A 142 -5.97 1.29 17.45
N LYS A 143 -6.71 2.40 17.60
CA LYS A 143 -6.71 3.18 18.84
C LYS A 143 -7.24 2.38 20.03
N GLN A 144 -8.26 1.55 19.83
CA GLN A 144 -8.79 0.68 20.89
C GLN A 144 -7.85 -0.46 21.24
N ASN A 145 -7.25 -1.13 20.24
CA ASN A 145 -6.41 -2.31 20.47
C ASN A 145 -4.97 -1.96 20.88
N PHE A 146 -4.49 -0.76 20.57
CA PHE A 146 -3.13 -0.30 20.85
C PHE A 146 -3.11 1.14 21.41
N PRO A 147 -3.75 1.39 22.57
CA PRO A 147 -3.94 2.73 23.10
C PRO A 147 -2.63 3.45 23.44
N ASP A 148 -1.60 2.69 23.84
CA ASP A 148 -0.31 3.21 24.31
C ASP A 148 0.79 3.20 23.24
N TYR A 149 0.44 2.95 21.98
CA TYR A 149 1.40 2.89 20.88
C TYR A 149 1.47 4.22 20.11
N LEU A 150 2.68 4.58 19.69
CA LEU A 150 2.88 5.69 18.76
C LEU A 150 2.27 5.35 17.39
N ARG A 151 1.37 6.20 16.88
CA ARG A 151 0.72 5.98 15.59
C ARG A 151 1.58 6.49 14.44
N LEU A 152 2.39 5.60 13.87
CA LEU A 152 3.12 5.88 12.62
C LEU A 152 2.20 5.75 11.40
N SER A 153 2.48 6.51 10.34
CA SER A 153 1.74 6.46 9.08
C SER A 153 2.65 6.69 7.88
N ILE A 154 2.35 5.98 6.80
CA ILE A 154 2.97 6.18 5.48
C ILE A 154 2.37 7.36 4.69
N HIS A 155 1.30 7.99 5.23
CA HIS A 155 0.70 9.17 4.62
C HIS A 155 1.21 10.42 5.30
N GLN A 156 1.31 11.47 4.51
CA GLN A 156 1.53 12.82 5.02
C GLN A 156 0.49 13.17 6.08
N SER A 157 0.98 13.88 7.10
CA SER A 157 0.23 14.30 8.27
C SER A 157 0.84 15.57 8.83
N THR A 158 -0.02 16.40 9.41
CA THR A 158 0.29 17.54 10.27
C THR A 158 0.97 17.16 11.58
N GLY A 159 0.95 15.88 11.96
CA GLY A 159 1.56 15.38 13.20
C GLY A 159 0.63 15.37 14.41
N GLU A 160 -0.60 15.87 14.28
CA GLU A 160 -1.55 15.99 15.40
C GLU A 160 -2.01 14.63 15.94
N HIS A 161 -2.22 13.65 15.06
CA HIS A 161 -2.80 12.34 15.42
C HIS A 161 -2.02 11.13 14.91
N LYS A 162 -1.06 11.34 14.00
CA LYS A 162 -0.20 10.30 13.43
C LYS A 162 1.11 10.95 12.96
N ILE A 163 2.21 10.21 13.03
CA ILE A 163 3.52 10.69 12.59
C ILE A 163 3.85 10.07 11.24
N SER A 164 4.19 10.92 10.27
CA SER A 164 4.55 10.46 8.93
C SER A 164 5.93 9.80 8.95
N ILE A 165 6.06 8.65 8.31
CA ILE A 165 7.34 7.96 8.06
C ILE A 165 7.45 7.59 6.58
N SER A 166 8.66 7.62 6.04
CA SER A 166 8.96 7.02 4.72
C SER A 166 9.52 5.62 4.93
N LEU A 167 9.07 4.67 4.12
CA LEU A 167 9.60 3.30 4.12
C LEU A 167 10.75 3.11 3.14
N LEU A 168 10.93 4.06 2.22
CA LEU A 168 11.97 4.05 1.20
C LEU A 168 12.86 5.28 1.35
N ALA A 169 14.17 5.09 1.25
CA ALA A 169 15.15 6.16 1.21
C ALA A 169 15.16 6.81 -0.19
N THR A 170 14.06 7.46 -0.54
CA THR A 170 13.82 8.02 -1.88
C THR A 170 13.29 9.44 -1.79
N ASN A 171 13.68 10.28 -2.74
CA ASN A 171 13.17 11.65 -2.87
C ASN A 171 12.00 11.76 -3.87
N THR A 172 11.55 10.64 -4.43
CA THR A 172 10.42 10.63 -5.35
C THR A 172 9.10 10.56 -4.59
N SER A 173 8.00 10.74 -5.32
CA SER A 173 6.67 10.63 -4.73
C SER A 173 6.15 9.19 -4.59
N TYR A 174 6.98 8.18 -4.91
CA TYR A 174 6.69 6.75 -4.84
C TYR A 174 7.24 6.12 -3.56
N THR A 175 6.74 6.57 -2.41
CA THR A 175 7.33 6.27 -1.09
C THR A 175 6.86 4.95 -0.46
N THR A 176 6.01 4.18 -1.14
CA THR A 176 5.41 2.95 -0.61
C THR A 176 5.82 1.75 -1.49
N PRO A 177 6.48 0.72 -0.92
CA PRO A 177 7.12 -0.35 -1.70
C PRO A 177 6.17 -1.16 -2.59
N TRP A 178 4.89 -1.27 -2.24
CA TRP A 178 3.91 -2.02 -3.02
C TRP A 178 3.30 -1.25 -4.21
N HIS A 179 3.65 0.03 -4.40
CA HIS A 179 3.18 0.86 -5.52
C HIS A 179 4.28 1.21 -6.54
N CYS A 180 5.47 0.68 -6.36
CA CYS A 180 6.62 1.04 -7.19
C CYS A 180 7.64 -0.09 -7.26
N SER A 181 8.61 0.10 -8.14
CA SER A 181 9.89 -0.59 -8.11
C SER A 181 10.96 0.35 -7.57
N VAL A 182 12.05 -0.22 -7.08
CA VAL A 182 13.23 0.53 -6.64
C VAL A 182 14.38 0.34 -7.62
N ALA A 183 15.23 1.35 -7.73
CA ALA A 183 16.47 1.27 -8.49
C ALA A 183 17.65 1.79 -7.66
N PHE A 184 18.79 1.09 -7.72
CA PHE A 184 20.06 1.60 -7.19
C PHE A 184 20.80 2.35 -8.30
N LEU A 185 21.17 3.60 -8.02
CA LEU A 185 21.97 4.44 -8.90
C LEU A 185 23.45 4.08 -8.82
N ALA A 186 24.26 4.58 -9.77
CA ALA A 186 25.70 4.32 -9.80
C ALA A 186 26.44 4.82 -8.55
N ASP A 187 25.90 5.85 -7.86
CA ASP A 187 26.43 6.36 -6.59
C ASP A 187 25.98 5.55 -5.35
N GLY A 188 25.25 4.46 -5.56
CA GLY A 188 24.70 3.59 -4.51
C GLY A 188 23.41 4.11 -3.87
N SER A 189 22.92 5.30 -4.24
CA SER A 189 21.66 5.83 -3.74
C SER A 189 20.45 5.10 -4.31
N LEU A 190 19.34 5.12 -3.59
CA LEU A 190 18.09 4.46 -3.99
C LEU A 190 17.10 5.47 -4.56
N THR A 191 16.53 5.15 -5.72
CA THR A 191 15.37 5.84 -6.28
C THR A 191 14.19 4.88 -6.43
N SER A 192 12.99 5.42 -6.63
CA SER A 192 11.76 4.63 -6.76
C SER A 192 10.81 5.22 -7.79
N GLY A 193 10.11 4.36 -8.52
CA GLY A 193 9.25 4.76 -9.62
C GLY A 193 8.41 3.61 -10.17
N PRO A 194 7.52 3.88 -11.15
CA PRO A 194 6.80 2.85 -11.86
C PRO A 194 7.78 1.86 -12.52
N LYS A 195 7.45 0.57 -12.45
CA LYS A 195 8.25 -0.49 -13.10
C LYS A 195 8.56 -0.19 -14.57
N GLY A 196 7.55 0.25 -15.32
CA GLY A 196 7.69 0.56 -16.75
C GLY A 196 8.67 1.70 -17.07
N ASP A 197 8.88 2.64 -16.13
CA ASP A 197 9.82 3.74 -16.34
C ASP A 197 11.28 3.24 -16.29
N PHE A 198 11.56 2.23 -15.45
CA PHE A 198 12.87 1.58 -15.43
C PHE A 198 13.05 0.61 -16.60
N GLU A 199 12.03 -0.19 -16.94
CA GLU A 199 12.10 -1.12 -18.09
C GLU A 199 12.26 -0.38 -19.42
N GLY A 200 11.64 0.79 -19.56
CA GLY A 200 11.71 1.63 -20.77
C GLY A 200 13.00 2.46 -20.87
N ASN A 201 13.87 2.44 -19.86
CA ASN A 201 15.06 3.26 -19.83
C ASN A 201 16.33 2.39 -19.95
N PRO A 202 17.12 2.53 -21.03
CA PRO A 202 18.28 1.68 -21.28
C PRO A 202 19.40 1.83 -20.23
N LYS A 203 19.37 2.90 -19.42
CA LYS A 203 20.29 3.09 -18.30
C LYS A 203 20.10 2.08 -17.18
N PHE A 204 18.92 1.46 -17.07
CA PHE A 204 18.62 0.52 -16.01
C PHE A 204 18.64 -0.91 -16.52
N GLU A 205 18.95 -1.83 -15.61
CA GLU A 205 18.80 -3.26 -15.81
C GLU A 205 18.03 -3.89 -14.65
N LEU A 206 17.23 -4.90 -14.94
CA LEU A 206 16.55 -5.68 -13.91
C LEU A 206 17.54 -6.67 -13.30
N VAL A 207 17.72 -6.57 -11.99
CA VAL A 207 18.47 -7.54 -11.19
C VAL A 207 17.49 -8.60 -10.67
N CYS A 208 17.87 -9.86 -10.87
CA CYS A 208 17.14 -11.01 -10.36
C CYS A 208 17.90 -11.67 -9.21
N GLU A 209 17.15 -12.25 -8.28
CA GLU A 209 17.67 -13.17 -7.27
C GLU A 209 18.25 -14.44 -7.91
N LYS A 210 18.96 -15.25 -7.12
CA LYS A 210 19.60 -16.49 -7.59
C LYS A 210 18.62 -17.51 -8.18
N ASP A 211 17.35 -17.48 -7.75
CA ASP A 211 16.26 -18.34 -8.24
C ASP A 211 15.58 -17.77 -9.50
N GLY A 212 16.07 -16.65 -10.03
CA GLY A 212 15.52 -15.96 -11.20
C GLY A 212 14.37 -15.00 -10.88
N ARG A 213 13.99 -14.84 -9.60
CA ARG A 213 12.92 -13.90 -9.22
C ARG A 213 13.36 -12.45 -9.42
N PRO A 214 12.57 -11.61 -10.10
CA PRO A 214 12.85 -10.17 -10.22
C PRO A 214 12.94 -9.51 -8.83
N SER A 215 14.00 -8.72 -8.59
CA SER A 215 14.25 -8.09 -7.30
C SER A 215 14.13 -6.56 -7.38
N TYR A 216 15.08 -5.92 -8.07
CA TYR A 216 15.16 -4.46 -8.19
C TYR A 216 15.84 -4.05 -9.50
N PHE A 217 15.85 -2.75 -9.82
CA PHE A 217 16.60 -2.22 -10.96
C PHE A 217 17.95 -1.65 -10.53
N ARG A 218 18.94 -1.65 -11.40
CA ARG A 218 20.24 -1.02 -11.14
C ARG A 218 20.65 -0.19 -12.34
N GLU A 219 21.20 0.99 -12.10
CA GLU A 219 21.84 1.78 -13.14
C GLU A 219 23.08 1.03 -13.66
N ARG A 220 23.18 0.90 -14.98
CA ARG A 220 24.33 0.28 -15.63
C ARG A 220 25.55 1.16 -15.38
N GLU A 221 26.67 0.55 -15.03
CA GLU A 221 27.95 1.23 -15.06
C GLU A 221 28.21 1.68 -16.51
N THR A 222 28.23 2.99 -16.76
CA THR A 222 28.77 3.52 -18.01
C THR A 222 30.25 3.24 -17.99
N GLY A 223 30.73 2.30 -18.83
CA GLY A 223 32.15 2.04 -18.97
C GLY A 223 32.88 3.36 -19.16
N ALA A 224 33.90 3.61 -18.33
CA ALA A 224 34.84 4.69 -18.56
C ALA A 224 35.35 4.56 -19.99
N VAL A 225 35.06 5.56 -20.83
CA VAL A 225 35.83 5.73 -22.06
C VAL A 225 37.22 6.07 -21.56
N ASN A 226 38.18 5.14 -21.69
CA ASN A 226 39.58 5.43 -21.41
C ASN A 226 39.99 6.57 -22.35
N GLU A 227 40.33 7.73 -21.78
CA GLU A 227 40.89 8.90 -22.48
C GLU A 227 42.36 8.66 -22.91
N ASP A 228 42.72 7.44 -23.30
CA ASP A 228 44.10 7.07 -23.68
C ASP A 228 44.29 6.84 -25.19
N ASP A 229 43.33 7.22 -26.04
CA ASP A 229 43.50 7.27 -27.50
C ASP A 229 43.43 8.73 -28.00
N TYR A 230 44.51 9.48 -27.77
CA TYR A 230 44.89 10.66 -28.57
C TYR A 230 46.41 10.77 -28.72
#